data_AF-A0A258BYG5-F1
#
_entry.id   AF-A0A258BYG5-F1
#
_cell.length_a   1.000
_cell.length_b   1.000
_cell.length_c   1.000
_cell.angle_alpha   90.00
_cell.angle_beta   90.00
_cell.angle_gamma   90.00
#
_symmetry.space_group_name_H-M   'P 1'
#
loop_
_entity.id
_entity.type
_entity.pdbx_description
1 polymer ?
#
loop_
_entity_poly.entity_id
_entity_poly.type
_entity_poly.pdbx_seq_one_letter_code
_entity_poly.pdbx_strand_id
1 'polypeptide(L)'
;ITHYVEGSRKALKRATADIEARLPGAAVSTSRVAIVSVIGADINVPGITARALGALHEASVSLIGLQQVSRKTDIQAVIQEEDFDTAICALHEALVEQQSGSVALAEPLRPAA
;
A
#
# COMPACT_ATOMS: atom_id res chain seq x y z
N ILE A 1 -5.10 0.93 -17.17
CA ILE A 1 -5.44 1.76 -15.98
C ILE A 1 -5.93 0.80 -14.92
N THR A 2 -5.48 0.94 -13.67
CA THR A 2 -5.91 0.09 -12.55
C THR A 2 -6.75 0.93 -11.61
N HIS A 3 -7.90 0.39 -11.19
CA HIS A 3 -8.77 1.02 -10.20
C HIS A 3 -8.87 0.08 -9.00
N TYR A 4 -8.57 0.60 -7.82
CA TYR A 4 -8.84 -0.08 -6.55
C TYR A 4 -10.21 0.39 -6.06
N VAL A 5 -11.13 -0.55 -5.90
CA VAL A 5 -12.50 -0.26 -5.50
C VAL A 5 -12.95 -1.27 -4.45
N GLU A 6 -13.69 -0.79 -3.46
CA GLU A 6 -14.45 -1.65 -2.59
C GLU A 6 -15.78 -2.00 -3.26
N GLY A 7 -16.16 -3.28 -3.27
CA GLY A 7 -17.43 -3.67 -3.85
C GLY A 7 -17.66 -5.17 -3.92
N SER A 8 -18.94 -5.54 -4.10
CA SER A 8 -19.32 -6.93 -4.28
C SER A 8 -18.89 -7.48 -5.65
N ARG A 9 -18.69 -8.80 -5.73
CA ARG A 9 -18.43 -9.49 -7.02
C ARG A 9 -19.50 -9.20 -8.07
N LYS A 10 -20.77 -9.00 -7.66
CA LYS A 10 -21.87 -8.68 -8.58
C LYS A 10 -21.71 -7.27 -9.16
N ALA A 11 -21.29 -6.30 -8.34
CA ALA A 11 -21.03 -4.94 -8.80
C ALA A 11 -19.82 -4.90 -9.75
N LEU A 12 -18.73 -5.59 -9.40
CA LEU A 12 -17.53 -5.68 -10.24
C LEU A 12 -17.84 -6.30 -11.61
N LYS A 13 -18.54 -7.44 -11.67
CA LYS A 13 -18.93 -8.06 -12.94
C LYS A 13 -19.76 -7.13 -13.83
N ARG A 14 -20.67 -6.37 -13.23
CA ARG A 14 -21.47 -5.38 -13.97
C ARG A 14 -20.60 -4.27 -14.53
N ALA A 15 -19.72 -3.70 -13.69
CA ALA A 15 -18.81 -2.64 -14.12
C ALA A 15 -17.89 -3.09 -15.25
N THR A 16 -17.33 -4.31 -15.18
CA THR A 16 -16.54 -4.91 -16.27
C THR A 16 -17.33 -4.97 -17.57
N ALA A 17 -18.54 -5.54 -17.54
CA ALA A 17 -19.39 -5.65 -18.74
C ALA A 17 -19.77 -4.28 -19.32
N ASP A 18 -20.07 -3.29 -18.46
CA ASP A 18 -20.41 -1.93 -18.88
C ASP A 18 -19.21 -1.23 -19.54
N ILE A 19 -17.99 -1.45 -19.03
CA ILE A 19 -16.76 -0.88 -19.61
C ILE A 19 -16.50 -1.47 -21.00
N GLU A 20 -16.53 -2.80 -21.13
CA GLU A 20 -16.26 -3.48 -22.41
C GLU A 20 -17.31 -3.15 -23.47
N ALA A 21 -18.59 -3.03 -23.08
CA ALA A 21 -19.65 -2.62 -24.00
C ALA A 21 -19.47 -1.19 -24.53
N ARG A 22 -18.95 -0.27 -23.69
CA ARG A 22 -18.75 1.15 -24.05
C ARG A 22 -17.42 1.40 -24.74
N LEU A 23 -16.44 0.52 -24.54
CA LEU A 23 -15.08 0.63 -25.06
C LEU A 23 -14.70 -0.69 -25.75
N PRO A 24 -15.07 -0.87 -27.04
CA PRO A 24 -14.95 -2.17 -27.75
C PRO A 24 -13.53 -2.74 -27.89
N GLY A 25 -12.49 -1.96 -27.57
CA GLY A 25 -11.10 -2.42 -27.54
C GLY A 25 -10.52 -2.64 -26.14
N ALA A 26 -11.32 -2.46 -25.09
CA ALA A 26 -10.88 -2.67 -23.72
C ALA A 26 -10.94 -4.16 -23.35
N ALA A 27 -9.90 -4.64 -22.67
CA ALA A 27 -9.91 -5.93 -21.96
C ALA A 27 -9.81 -5.63 -20.47
N VAL A 28 -10.77 -6.12 -19.67
CA VAL A 28 -10.85 -5.81 -18.24
C VAL A 28 -10.65 -7.07 -17.42
N SER A 29 -9.65 -7.06 -16.53
CA SER A 29 -9.44 -8.11 -15.53
C SER A 29 -9.77 -7.59 -14.14
N THR A 30 -10.14 -8.52 -13.24
CA THR A 30 -10.41 -8.20 -11.84
C THR A 30 -9.67 -9.20 -10.95
N SER A 31 -9.13 -8.71 -9.84
CA SER A 31 -8.52 -9.55 -8.80
C SER A 31 -8.91 -8.99 -7.44
N ARG A 32 -9.00 -9.86 -6.44
CA ARG A 32 -8.98 -9.42 -5.04
C ARG A 32 -7.55 -9.12 -4.66
N VAL A 33 -7.37 -8.04 -3.91
CA VAL A 33 -6.08 -7.53 -3.44
C VAL A 33 -6.31 -6.87 -2.10
N ALA A 34 -5.25 -6.72 -1.31
CA ALA A 34 -5.23 -5.84 -0.17
C ALA A 34 -4.30 -4.65 -0.43
N ILE A 35 -4.59 -3.52 0.22
CA ILE A 35 -3.71 -2.36 0.25
C ILE A 35 -3.28 -2.17 1.71
N VAL A 36 -1.98 -2.26 1.94
CA VAL A 36 -1.37 -1.98 3.24
C VAL A 36 -0.57 -0.69 3.14
N SER A 37 -0.49 0.06 4.24
CA SER A 37 0.18 1.35 4.23
C SER A 37 1.05 1.58 5.46
N VAL A 38 2.25 2.08 5.21
CA VAL A 38 3.11 2.69 6.23
C VAL A 38 2.77 4.17 6.25
N ILE A 39 2.29 4.68 7.38
CA ILE A 39 1.84 6.06 7.53
C ILE A 39 2.67 6.74 8.61
N GLY A 40 3.10 7.98 8.35
CA GLY A 40 3.82 8.79 9.33
C GLY A 40 3.67 10.29 9.07
N ALA A 41 3.90 11.08 10.12
CA ALA A 41 3.91 12.54 10.10
C ALA A 41 4.87 13.12 9.04
N ASP A 42 6.07 12.54 8.94
CA ASP A 42 7.03 12.76 7.87
C ASP A 42 7.81 11.46 7.64
N ILE A 43 7.58 10.81 6.50
CA ILE A 43 8.31 9.60 6.14
C ILE A 43 9.46 9.90 5.16
N ASN A 44 10.02 11.13 5.15
CA ASN A 44 11.32 11.45 4.54
C ASN A 44 12.52 10.81 5.26
N VAL A 45 12.33 9.66 5.89
CA VAL A 45 13.44 8.93 6.51
C VAL A 45 14.21 8.22 5.39
N PRO A 46 15.51 8.52 5.19
CA PRO A 46 16.29 7.86 4.16
C PRO A 46 16.21 6.33 4.29
N GLY A 47 15.89 5.67 3.18
CA GLY A 47 15.81 4.21 3.13
C GLY A 47 14.54 3.59 3.73
N ILE A 48 13.56 4.37 4.21
CA ILE A 48 12.32 3.79 4.77
C ILE A 48 11.54 2.94 3.75
N THR A 49 11.44 3.40 2.50
CA THR A 49 10.82 2.62 1.43
C THR A 49 11.59 1.32 1.19
N ALA A 50 12.92 1.36 1.16
CA ALA A 50 13.73 0.16 0.98
C ALA A 50 13.56 -0.83 2.15
N ARG A 51 13.52 -0.34 3.40
CA ARG A 51 13.25 -1.15 4.59
C ARG A 51 11.86 -1.78 4.55
N ALA A 52 10.83 -1.01 4.20
CA ALA A 52 9.46 -1.51 4.10
C ALA A 52 9.33 -2.61 3.03
N LEU A 53 9.88 -2.40 1.84
CA LEU A 53 9.85 -3.40 0.77
C LEU A 53 10.71 -4.63 1.10
N GLY A 54 11.86 -4.43 1.76
CA GLY A 54 12.71 -5.51 2.25
C GLY A 54 11.99 -6.40 3.26
N ALA A 55 11.29 -5.79 4.23
CA ALA A 55 10.50 -6.53 5.23
C ALA A 55 9.39 -7.37 4.57
N LEU A 56 8.68 -6.80 3.60
CA LEU A 56 7.67 -7.56 2.84
C LEU A 56 8.29 -8.72 2.05
N HIS A 57 9.45 -8.49 1.42
CA HIS A 57 10.16 -9.52 0.68
C HIS A 57 10.64 -10.67 1.59
N GLU A 58 11.24 -10.35 2.74
CA GLU A 58 11.72 -11.33 3.73
C GLU A 58 10.57 -12.15 4.31
N ALA A 59 9.39 -11.53 4.49
CA ALA A 59 8.16 -12.21 4.90
C ALA A 59 7.47 -12.99 3.75
N SER A 60 8.10 -13.09 2.58
CA SER A 60 7.55 -13.75 1.38
C SER A 60 6.23 -13.17 0.86
N VAL A 61 5.96 -11.90 1.13
CA VAL A 61 4.77 -11.19 0.63
C VAL A 61 5.04 -10.68 -0.78
N SER A 62 4.22 -11.12 -1.73
CA SER A 62 4.35 -10.70 -3.12
C SER A 62 3.70 -9.35 -3.37
N LEU A 63 4.48 -8.41 -3.92
CA LEU A 63 4.00 -7.08 -4.30
C LEU A 63 3.33 -7.10 -5.68
N ILE A 64 2.11 -6.59 -5.74
CA ILE A 64 1.36 -6.32 -6.98
C ILE A 64 1.64 -4.89 -7.46
N GLY A 65 1.78 -3.95 -6.52
CA GLY A 65 2.01 -2.54 -6.84
C GLY A 65 2.53 -1.75 -5.65
N LEU A 66 3.10 -0.59 -5.95
CA LEU A 66 3.63 0.36 -4.97
C LEU A 66 3.22 1.77 -5.36
N GLN A 67 2.70 2.53 -4.40
CA GLN A 67 2.29 3.91 -4.58
C GLN A 67 2.85 4.74 -3.41
N GLN A 68 3.38 5.92 -3.72
CA GLN A 68 3.88 6.86 -2.72
C GLN A 68 3.40 8.27 -3.07
N VAL A 69 2.78 8.96 -2.11
CA VAL A 69 2.27 10.32 -2.30
C VAL A 69 3.39 11.35 -2.23
N SER A 70 3.24 12.46 -2.97
CA SER A 70 4.24 13.54 -3.04
C SER A 70 4.50 14.25 -1.71
N ARG A 71 3.51 14.27 -0.80
CA ARG A 71 3.66 14.78 0.56
C ARG A 71 4.52 13.89 1.46
N LYS A 72 4.87 12.68 1.00
CA LYS A 72 5.68 11.70 1.74
C LYS A 72 5.14 11.51 3.16
N THR A 73 3.84 11.27 3.23
CA THR A 73 3.10 10.93 4.45
C THR A 73 2.79 9.44 4.51
N ASP A 74 2.82 8.76 3.36
CA ASP A 74 2.57 7.34 3.28
C ASP A 74 3.37 6.64 2.17
N ILE A 75 3.54 5.34 2.36
CA ILE A 75 3.88 4.36 1.33
C ILE A 75 2.74 3.34 1.33
N GLN A 76 2.13 3.09 0.17
CA GLN A 76 1.06 2.12 -0.02
C GLN A 76 1.54 0.97 -0.90
N ALA A 77 1.45 -0.24 -0.38
CA ALA A 77 1.75 -1.47 -1.10
C ALA A 77 0.46 -2.23 -1.39
N VAL A 78 0.31 -2.66 -2.63
CA VAL A 78 -0.79 -3.52 -3.07
C VAL A 78 -0.26 -4.95 -3.11
N ILE A 79 -0.95 -5.86 -2.42
CA ILE A 79 -0.54 -7.24 -2.18
C ILE A 79 -1.73 -8.18 -2.41
N GLN A 80 -1.47 -9.49 -2.37
CA GLN A 80 -2.54 -10.49 -2.35
C GLN A 80 -3.35 -10.35 -1.05
N GLU A 81 -4.66 -10.63 -1.12
CA GLU A 81 -5.58 -10.45 0.01
C GLU A 81 -5.20 -11.37 1.19
N GLU A 82 -4.75 -12.60 0.87
CA GLU A 82 -4.31 -13.62 1.82
C GLU A 82 -3.04 -13.25 2.59
N ASP A 83 -2.21 -12.35 2.07
CA ASP A 83 -0.95 -11.94 2.69
C ASP A 83 -1.13 -10.75 3.66
N PHE A 84 -2.35 -10.26 3.86
CA PHE A 84 -2.63 -9.05 4.62
C PHE A 84 -2.03 -9.08 6.03
N ASP A 85 -2.36 -10.10 6.82
CA ASP A 85 -1.89 -10.18 8.22
C ASP A 85 -0.37 -10.32 8.29
N THR A 86 0.22 -11.14 7.41
CA THR A 86 1.68 -11.31 7.30
C THR A 86 2.37 -9.98 6.99
N ALA A 87 1.83 -9.23 6.04
CA ALA A 87 2.37 -7.93 5.63
C ALA A 87 2.30 -6.91 6.77
N ILE A 88 1.18 -6.86 7.50
CA ILE A 88 1.02 -5.95 8.64
C ILE A 88 2.04 -6.27 9.74
N CYS A 89 2.16 -7.53 10.14
CA CYS A 89 3.12 -7.95 11.17
C CYS A 89 4.56 -7.63 10.75
N ALA A 90 4.96 -7.99 9.52
CA ALA A 90 6.32 -7.76 9.02
C ALA A 90 6.68 -6.27 8.95
N LEU A 91 5.76 -5.43 8.45
CA LEU A 91 5.96 -3.98 8.41
C LEU A 91 6.04 -3.37 9.81
N HIS A 92 5.19 -3.81 10.73
CA HIS A 92 5.20 -3.31 12.12
C HIS A 92 6.50 -3.68 12.83
N GLU A 93 6.93 -4.93 12.75
CA GLU A 93 8.19 -5.39 13.33
C GLU A 93 9.35 -4.55 12.79
N ALA A 94 9.49 -4.46 11.46
CA ALA A 94 10.64 -3.82 10.82
C ALA A 94 10.71 -2.29 11.00
N LEU A 95 9.56 -1.61 11.15
CA LEU A 95 9.49 -0.14 11.15
C LEU A 95 9.15 0.48 12.50
N VAL A 96 8.55 -0.29 13.42
CA VAL A 96 8.11 0.20 14.74
C VAL A 96 8.91 -0.45 15.86
N GLU A 97 9.01 -1.78 15.89
CA GLU A 97 9.58 -2.50 17.03
C GLU A 97 11.11 -2.50 17.04
N GLN A 98 11.74 -2.63 15.87
CA GLN A 98 13.20 -2.60 15.72
C GLN A 98 13.80 -1.17 15.92
N GLN A 99 12.98 -0.18 16.28
CA GLN A 99 13.40 1.19 16.61
C GLN A 99 13.86 1.29 18.09
N SER A 100 14.71 0.39 18.58
CA SER A 100 15.19 0.36 19.98
C SER A 100 16.43 1.24 20.25
N GLY A 101 16.71 2.25 19.40
CA GLY A 101 17.84 3.15 19.56
C GLY A 101 17.46 4.62 19.38
N SER A 102 17.29 5.33 20.50
CA SER A 102 17.19 6.80 20.60
C SER A 102 16.25 7.48 19.60
N VAL A 103 14.94 7.49 19.87
CA VAL A 103 14.04 8.47 19.25
C VAL A 103 14.30 9.81 19.93
N ALA A 104 15.11 10.67 19.30
CA ALA A 104 15.02 12.10 19.58
C ALA A 104 13.60 12.52 19.18
N LEU A 105 12.86 13.10 20.13
CA LEU A 105 11.52 13.63 19.89
C LEU A 105 11.59 14.55 18.67
N ALA A 106 10.94 14.15 17.57
CA ALA A 106 10.85 14.97 16.37
C ALA A 106 10.23 16.33 16.74
N GLU A 107 10.77 17.42 16.20
CA GLU A 107 10.19 18.74 16.38
C GLU A 107 8.70 18.72 15.95
N PRO A 108 7.82 19.43 16.67
CA PRO A 108 6.40 19.50 16.32
C PRO A 108 6.23 19.94 14.87
N LEU A 109 5.39 19.21 14.13
CA LEU A 109 5.04 19.58 12.77
C LEU A 109 4.54 21.02 12.73
N ARG A 110 5.14 21.84 11.87
CA ARG A 110 4.60 23.18 11.59
C ARG A 110 3.24 23.02 10.92
N PRO A 111 2.25 23.84 11.30
CA PRO A 111 0.92 23.76 10.71
C PRO A 111 1.02 24.00 9.19
N ALA A 112 0.22 23.24 8.43
CA ALA A 112 0.05 23.47 7.01
C ALA A 112 -0.60 24.85 6.82
N ALA A 113 0.17 25.78 6.26
CA ALA A 113 -0.33 27.07 5.79
C ALA A 113 -1.18 26.90 4.53
#